data_AF-A0A2P8KUP5-F1
#
_entry.id   AF-A0A2P8KUP5-F1
#
_cell.length_a   1.000
_cell.length_b   1.000
_cell.length_c   1.000
_cell.angle_alpha   90.00
_cell.angle_beta   90.00
_cell.angle_gamma   90.00
#
_symmetry.space_group_name_H-M   'P 1'
#
loop_
_entity.id
_entity.type
_entity.pdbx_description
1 polymer ?
#
loop_
_entity_poly.entity_id
_entity_poly.type
_entity_poly.pdbx_seq_one_letter_code
_entity_poly.pdbx_strand_id
1 'polypeptide(L)'
;MNATFPEAGHRDELVETLAVAKIPSPIEQDRIEVRMLTLMLTGFFMGNLLQGTIYILAIETSTLHRVAAMTHASWLVAVLFASAALATLPHVVSLLFLPRLLAHRLPRKMACFAAMGTAVLWFYLSALARPLDAGPLTLLYICSGLGALVIAGIFGMSLNAQQLRNLAEKLFP
;
A
#
# COMPACT_ATOMS: atom_id res chain seq x y z
N MET A 1 -4.18 -7.07 30.93
CA MET A 1 -5.08 -7.94 30.16
C MET A 1 -4.28 -9.20 29.84
N ASN A 2 -4.45 -10.26 30.64
CA ASN A 2 -3.67 -11.48 30.51
C ASN A 2 -4.20 -12.26 29.30
N ALA A 3 -3.39 -12.38 28.26
CA ALA A 3 -3.68 -13.29 27.16
C ALA A 3 -3.63 -14.71 27.73
N THR A 4 -4.80 -15.33 27.88
CA THR A 4 -4.93 -16.77 28.09
C THR A 4 -4.20 -17.46 26.93
N PHE A 5 -3.16 -18.20 27.27
CA PHE A 5 -2.44 -19.02 26.28
C PHE A 5 -3.42 -20.00 25.64
N PRO A 6 -3.35 -20.21 24.31
CA PRO A 6 -4.16 -21.23 23.66
C PRO A 6 -3.86 -22.60 24.28
N GLU A 7 -4.88 -23.45 24.37
CA GLU A 7 -4.73 -24.85 24.78
C GLU A 7 -3.61 -25.53 23.97
N ALA A 8 -2.92 -26.51 24.58
CA ALA A 8 -1.72 -27.13 24.02
C ALA A 8 -1.88 -27.59 22.55
N GLY A 9 -3.06 -28.09 22.16
CA GLY A 9 -3.34 -28.51 20.78
C GLY A 9 -3.30 -27.38 19.75
N HIS A 10 -3.65 -26.14 20.11
CA HIS A 10 -3.61 -25.01 19.19
C HIS A 10 -2.17 -24.51 18.95
N ARG A 11 -1.27 -24.75 19.91
CA ARG A 11 0.15 -24.46 19.74
C ARG A 11 0.80 -25.40 18.73
N ASP A 12 0.47 -26.68 18.78
CA ASP A 12 1.03 -27.69 17.88
C ASP A 12 0.57 -27.48 16.42
N GLU A 13 -0.71 -27.14 16.22
CA GLU A 13 -1.25 -26.78 14.90
C GLU A 13 -0.59 -25.52 14.31
N LEU A 14 -0.33 -24.51 15.14
CA LEU A 14 0.40 -23.30 14.73
C LEU A 14 1.86 -23.61 14.36
N VAL A 15 2.52 -24.50 15.11
CA VAL A 15 3.90 -24.93 14.83
C VAL A 15 3.96 -25.67 13.49
N GLU A 16 3.03 -26.59 13.23
CA GLU A 16 2.95 -27.31 11.96
C GLU A 16 2.68 -26.35 10.80
N THR A 17 1.73 -25.42 10.96
CA THR A 17 1.41 -24.41 9.94
C THR A 17 2.61 -23.50 9.63
N LEU A 18 3.35 -23.08 10.66
CA LEU A 18 4.56 -22.27 10.51
C LEU A 18 5.71 -23.05 9.89
N ALA A 19 5.82 -24.36 10.15
CA ALA A 19 6.83 -25.22 9.54
C ALA A 19 6.58 -25.41 8.03
N VAL A 20 5.30 -25.44 7.62
CA VAL A 20 4.91 -25.52 6.19
C VAL A 20 5.02 -24.16 5.50
N ALA A 21 4.75 -23.06 6.20
CA ALA A 21 4.91 -21.73 5.66
C ALA A 21 6.40 -21.45 5.41
N LYS A 22 6.81 -21.40 4.13
CA LYS A 22 8.16 -20.97 3.74
C LYS A 22 8.32 -19.47 4.01
N ILE A 23 8.54 -19.12 5.27
CA ILE A 23 8.67 -17.75 5.74
C ILE A 23 10.04 -17.21 5.30
N PRO A 24 10.10 -16.15 4.47
CA PRO A 24 11.38 -15.60 4.01
C PRO A 24 12.17 -15.04 5.18
N SER A 25 13.42 -15.46 5.32
CA SER A 25 14.35 -15.01 6.36
C SER A 25 14.62 -13.50 6.28
N PRO A 26 15.10 -12.86 7.37
CA PRO A 26 15.53 -11.46 7.33
C PRO A 26 16.53 -11.16 6.20
N ILE A 27 17.49 -12.07 5.99
CA ILE A 27 18.52 -11.95 4.95
C ILE A 27 17.88 -11.99 3.54
N GLU A 28 16.86 -12.82 3.33
CA GLU A 28 16.16 -12.90 2.04
C GLU A 28 15.35 -11.66 1.71
N GLN A 29 14.77 -10.98 2.71
CA GLN A 29 14.06 -9.71 2.51
C GLN A 29 14.99 -8.51 2.36
N ASP A 30 16.18 -8.56 2.97
CA ASP A 30 17.21 -7.54 2.81
C ASP A 30 18.05 -7.71 1.54
N ARG A 31 17.76 -8.74 0.73
CA ARG A 31 18.36 -8.88 -0.61
C ARG A 31 18.13 -7.58 -1.38
N ILE A 32 19.23 -7.04 -1.90
CA ILE A 32 19.22 -5.76 -2.59
C ILE A 32 18.22 -5.74 -3.74
N GLU A 33 18.05 -6.87 -4.45
CA GLU A 33 17.09 -7.06 -5.54
C GLU A 33 15.65 -6.83 -5.09
N VAL A 34 15.23 -7.46 -3.98
CA VAL A 34 13.87 -7.35 -3.43
C VAL A 34 13.61 -5.93 -2.94
N ARG A 35 14.61 -5.32 -2.29
CA ARG A 35 14.53 -3.94 -1.83
C ARG A 35 14.42 -2.96 -3.00
N MET A 36 15.22 -3.13 -4.05
CA MET A 36 15.18 -2.29 -5.25
C MET A 36 13.85 -2.42 -5.99
N LEU A 37 13.31 -3.63 -6.12
CA LEU A 37 11.98 -3.84 -6.69
C LEU A 37 10.89 -3.15 -5.86
N THR A 38 10.92 -3.31 -4.54
CA THR A 38 9.96 -2.65 -3.63
C THR A 38 10.07 -1.14 -3.72
N LEU A 39 11.30 -0.61 -3.79
CA LEU A 39 11.56 0.80 -3.95
C LEU A 39 11.03 1.34 -5.29
N MET A 40 11.24 0.61 -6.39
CA MET A 40 10.73 0.99 -7.70
C MET A 40 9.20 1.03 -7.72
N LEU A 41 8.54 -0.01 -7.19
CA LEU A 41 7.08 -0.07 -7.09
C LEU A 41 6.51 1.05 -6.20
N THR A 42 7.13 1.29 -5.04
CA THR A 42 6.71 2.35 -4.13
C THR A 42 6.97 3.73 -4.73
N GLY A 43 8.07 3.92 -5.47
CA GLY A 43 8.38 5.14 -6.19
C GLY A 43 7.39 5.44 -7.30
N PHE A 44 7.03 4.43 -8.11
CA PHE A 44 5.98 4.55 -9.12
C PHE A 44 4.63 4.92 -8.49
N PHE A 45 4.27 4.26 -7.40
CA PHE A 45 3.06 4.58 -6.64
C PHE A 45 3.08 6.02 -6.14
N MET A 46 4.19 6.46 -5.52
CA MET A 46 4.36 7.84 -5.06
C MET A 46 4.24 8.84 -6.20
N GLY A 47 4.84 8.55 -7.36
CA GLY A 47 4.71 9.35 -8.58
C GLY A 47 3.25 9.53 -8.99
N ASN A 48 2.45 8.46 -8.99
CA ASN A 48 1.02 8.52 -9.29
C ASN A 48 0.24 9.37 -8.28
N LEU A 49 0.55 9.29 -6.98
CA LEU A 49 -0.09 10.11 -5.94
C LEU A 49 0.23 11.60 -6.12
N LEU A 50 1.50 11.92 -6.38
CA LEU A 50 1.95 13.29 -6.64
C LEU A 50 1.33 13.82 -7.93
N GLN A 51 1.29 13.02 -8.99
CA GLN A 51 0.62 13.36 -10.24
C GLN A 51 -0.85 13.70 -9.99
N GLY A 52 -1.58 12.84 -9.26
CA GLY A 52 -2.98 13.09 -8.91
C GLY A 52 -3.16 14.42 -8.17
N THR A 53 -2.30 14.70 -7.19
CA THR A 53 -2.31 15.95 -6.42
C THR A 53 -2.05 17.17 -7.31
N ILE A 54 -0.98 17.14 -8.10
CA ILE A 54 -0.56 18.26 -8.96
C ILE A 54 -1.61 18.55 -10.03
N TYR A 55 -2.15 17.52 -10.67
CA TYR A 55 -3.10 17.70 -11.77
C TYR A 55 -4.41 18.31 -11.27
N ILE A 56 -4.87 17.94 -10.08
CA ILE A 56 -6.09 18.52 -9.50
C ILE A 56 -5.86 19.97 -9.04
N LEU A 57 -4.72 20.28 -8.41
CA LEU A 57 -4.48 21.61 -7.83
C LEU A 57 -3.92 22.65 -8.79
N ALA A 58 -3.14 22.23 -9.79
CA ALA A 58 -2.35 23.15 -10.61
C ALA A 58 -2.67 23.09 -12.12
N ILE A 59 -3.42 22.08 -12.59
CA ILE A 59 -3.68 21.88 -14.03
C ILE A 59 -5.19 21.78 -14.27
N GLU A 60 -5.87 22.93 -14.31
CA GLU A 60 -7.32 23.03 -14.53
C GLU A 60 -7.79 22.39 -15.86
N THR A 61 -6.92 22.40 -16.87
CA THR A 61 -7.20 21.79 -18.18
C THR A 61 -7.16 20.26 -18.16
N SER A 62 -6.64 19.65 -17.09
CA SER A 62 -6.53 18.19 -17.00
C SER A 62 -7.89 17.53 -16.85
N THR A 63 -8.03 16.34 -17.44
CA THR A 63 -9.24 15.51 -17.28
C THR A 63 -9.48 15.13 -15.82
N LEU A 64 -8.40 14.87 -15.06
CA LEU A 64 -8.49 14.55 -13.64
C LEU A 64 -9.06 15.71 -12.81
N HIS A 65 -8.64 16.96 -13.08
CA HIS A 65 -9.22 18.14 -12.46
C HIS A 65 -10.71 18.24 -12.77
N ARG A 66 -11.10 18.09 -14.05
CA ARG A 66 -12.51 18.16 -14.46
C ARG A 66 -13.38 17.11 -13.78
N VAL A 67 -12.90 15.87 -13.66
CA VAL A 67 -13.61 14.80 -12.96
C VAL A 67 -13.70 15.10 -11.46
N ALA A 68 -12.62 15.57 -10.82
CA ALA A 68 -12.65 15.95 -9.41
C ALA A 68 -13.58 17.15 -9.14
N ALA A 69 -13.68 18.10 -10.09
CA ALA A 69 -14.59 19.25 -10.04
C ALA A 69 -16.08 18.85 -10.12
N MET A 70 -16.40 17.62 -10.50
CA MET A 70 -17.77 17.09 -10.41
C MET A 70 -18.20 16.80 -8.98
N THR A 71 -17.26 16.76 -8.04
CA THR A 71 -17.55 16.66 -6.61
C THR A 71 -17.86 18.03 -6.02
N HIS A 72 -18.60 18.06 -4.90
CA HIS A 72 -18.81 19.30 -4.15
C HIS A 72 -17.52 19.88 -3.54
N ALA A 73 -16.43 19.10 -3.46
CA ALA A 73 -15.18 19.49 -2.81
C ALA A 73 -13.97 18.88 -3.53
N SER A 74 -13.64 19.39 -4.73
CA SER A 74 -12.52 18.88 -5.55
C SER A 74 -11.16 18.92 -4.83
N TRP A 75 -10.94 19.94 -4.01
CA TRP A 75 -9.72 20.07 -3.18
C TRP A 75 -9.55 18.90 -2.21
N LEU A 76 -10.64 18.28 -1.74
CA LEU A 76 -10.58 17.14 -0.83
C LEU A 76 -9.96 15.92 -1.53
N VAL A 77 -10.26 15.72 -2.82
CA VAL A 77 -9.64 14.66 -3.63
C VAL A 77 -8.12 14.84 -3.70
N ALA A 78 -7.65 16.08 -3.92
CA ALA A 78 -6.23 16.39 -3.90
C ALA A 78 -5.59 16.15 -2.52
N VAL A 79 -6.26 16.57 -1.45
CA VAL A 79 -5.80 16.32 -0.07
C VAL A 79 -5.71 14.83 0.22
N LEU A 80 -6.63 14.01 -0.28
CA LEU A 80 -6.58 12.55 -0.12
C LEU A 80 -5.34 11.96 -0.82
N PHE A 81 -5.07 12.35 -2.07
CA PHE A 81 -3.82 11.93 -2.76
C PHE A 81 -2.56 12.39 -2.02
N ALA A 82 -2.52 13.65 -1.58
CA ALA A 82 -1.38 14.20 -0.83
C ALA A 82 -1.18 13.48 0.52
N SER A 83 -2.27 13.19 1.24
CA SER A 83 -2.20 12.47 2.52
C SER A 83 -1.74 11.03 2.34
N ALA A 84 -2.15 10.35 1.26
CA ALA A 84 -1.66 9.03 0.91
C ALA A 84 -0.16 9.06 0.58
N ALA A 85 0.31 10.11 -0.10
CA ALA A 85 1.73 10.29 -0.39
C ALA A 85 2.53 10.47 0.90
N LEU A 86 2.07 11.35 1.79
CA LEU A 86 2.68 11.56 3.12
C LEU A 86 2.66 10.28 3.97
N ALA A 87 1.58 9.50 3.94
CA ALA A 87 1.48 8.23 4.65
C ALA A 87 2.43 7.16 4.10
N THR A 88 2.77 7.22 2.81
CA THR A 88 3.70 6.30 2.15
C THR A 88 5.17 6.72 2.35
N LEU A 89 5.42 8.00 2.64
CA LEU A 89 6.76 8.58 2.76
C LEU A 89 7.66 7.86 3.80
N PRO A 90 7.18 7.51 5.01
CA PRO A 90 8.01 6.75 5.96
C PRO A 90 8.49 5.41 5.39
N HIS A 91 7.70 4.76 4.54
CA HIS A 91 8.10 3.50 3.90
C HIS A 91 9.23 3.74 2.89
N VAL A 92 9.10 4.75 2.03
CA VAL A 92 10.16 5.15 1.08
C VAL A 92 11.47 5.49 1.80
N VAL A 93 11.40 6.28 2.88
CA VAL A 93 12.57 6.66 3.68
C VAL A 93 13.25 5.42 4.29
N SER A 94 12.47 4.47 4.81
CA SER A 94 13.03 3.21 5.33
C SER A 94 13.69 2.35 4.25
N LEU A 95 13.17 2.36 3.02
CA LEU A 95 13.75 1.63 1.89
C LEU A 95 15.06 2.26 1.40
N LEU A 96 15.16 3.59 1.39
CA LEU A 96 16.31 4.33 0.85
C LEU A 96 17.45 4.50 1.84
N PHE A 97 17.14 4.96 3.06
CA PHE A 97 18.16 5.50 3.96
C PHE A 97 18.35 4.65 5.22
N LEU A 98 17.31 3.94 5.65
CA LEU A 98 17.28 3.28 6.95
C LEU A 98 16.76 1.84 6.83
N PRO A 99 17.48 0.94 6.12
CA PRO A 99 17.03 -0.43 5.88
C PRO A 99 16.82 -1.21 7.17
N ARG A 100 17.54 -0.87 8.25
CA ARG A 100 17.31 -1.44 9.60
C ARG A 100 15.88 -1.23 10.11
N LEU A 101 15.21 -0.16 9.67
CA LEU A 101 13.81 0.12 10.03
C LEU A 101 12.80 -0.72 9.25
N LEU A 102 13.23 -1.52 8.27
CA LEU A 102 12.35 -2.47 7.57
C LEU A 102 11.83 -3.55 8.51
N ALA A 103 12.48 -3.77 9.67
CA ALA A 103 11.99 -4.61 10.76
C ALA A 103 10.79 -3.99 11.52
N HIS A 104 10.46 -2.72 11.31
CA HIS A 104 9.26 -2.10 11.85
C HIS A 104 8.07 -2.24 10.90
N ARG A 105 6.90 -2.54 11.49
CA ARG A 105 5.66 -2.77 10.75
C ARG A 105 4.93 -1.48 10.39
N LEU A 106 5.12 -0.41 11.15
CA LEU A 106 4.32 0.81 11.04
C LEU A 106 4.42 1.47 9.65
N PRO A 107 5.62 1.69 9.07
CA PRO A 107 5.72 2.30 7.75
C PRO A 107 5.01 1.50 6.66
N ARG A 108 5.15 0.17 6.70
CA ARG A 108 4.49 -0.75 5.75
C ARG A 108 2.96 -0.72 5.91
N LYS A 109 2.47 -0.69 7.16
CA LYS A 109 1.01 -0.57 7.43
C LYS A 109 0.45 0.72 6.87
N MET A 110 1.12 1.85 7.12
CA MET A 110 0.69 3.16 6.60
C MET A 110 0.65 3.16 5.07
N ALA A 111 1.70 2.65 4.41
CA ALA A 111 1.73 2.53 2.95
C ALA A 111 0.64 1.59 2.40
N CYS A 112 0.36 0.47 3.10
CA CYS A 112 -0.72 -0.47 2.73
C CYS A 112 -2.10 0.20 2.80
N PHE A 113 -2.41 0.91 3.88
CA PHE A 113 -3.67 1.63 4.02
C PHE A 113 -3.77 2.79 3.02
N ALA A 114 -2.68 3.49 2.76
CA ALA A 114 -2.62 4.53 1.73
C ALA A 114 -2.93 3.97 0.34
N ALA A 115 -2.34 2.83 -0.03
CA ALA A 115 -2.62 2.14 -1.30
C ALA A 115 -4.07 1.68 -1.41
N MET A 116 -4.63 1.09 -0.34
CA MET A 116 -6.03 0.68 -0.31
C MET A 116 -7.00 1.86 -0.41
N GLY A 117 -6.75 2.95 0.34
CA GLY A 117 -7.53 4.18 0.24
C GLY A 117 -7.44 4.82 -1.14
N THR A 118 -6.26 4.79 -1.76
CA THR A 118 -6.05 5.28 -3.13
C THR A 118 -6.81 4.44 -4.15
N ALA A 119 -6.90 3.13 -3.97
CA ALA A 119 -7.72 2.28 -4.83
C ALA A 119 -9.20 2.65 -4.77
N VAL A 120 -9.75 2.83 -3.55
CA VAL A 120 -11.13 3.29 -3.35
C VAL A 120 -11.35 4.65 -4.01
N LEU A 121 -10.39 5.58 -3.86
CA LEU A 121 -10.45 6.89 -4.49
C LEU A 121 -10.49 6.80 -6.02
N TRP A 122 -9.65 5.96 -6.63
CA TRP A 122 -9.67 5.76 -8.08
C TRP A 122 -10.97 5.15 -8.59
N PHE A 123 -11.55 4.18 -7.86
CA PHE A 123 -12.86 3.65 -8.22
C PHE A 123 -13.96 4.69 -8.08
N TYR A 124 -13.92 5.53 -7.05
CA TYR A 124 -14.82 6.66 -6.89
C TYR A 124 -14.71 7.64 -8.07
N LEU A 125 -13.49 8.02 -8.46
CA LEU A 125 -13.25 8.89 -9.62
C LEU A 125 -13.72 8.22 -10.93
N SER A 126 -13.59 6.90 -11.06
CA SER A 126 -14.12 6.16 -12.22
C SER A 126 -15.64 6.27 -12.34
N ALA A 127 -16.37 6.25 -11.22
CA ALA A 127 -17.82 6.42 -11.22
C ALA A 127 -18.21 7.84 -11.64
N LEU A 128 -17.47 8.85 -11.18
CA LEU A 128 -17.67 10.26 -11.55
C LEU A 128 -17.29 10.55 -13.01
N ALA A 129 -16.34 9.82 -13.57
CA ALA A 129 -15.88 10.03 -14.94
C ALA A 129 -16.94 9.65 -16.00
N ARG A 130 -17.87 8.75 -15.69
CA ARG A 130 -18.89 8.21 -16.62
C ARG A 130 -19.60 9.26 -17.49
N PRO A 131 -20.19 10.34 -16.94
CA PRO A 131 -20.85 11.38 -17.75
C PRO A 131 -19.89 12.18 -18.65
N LEU A 132 -18.60 12.20 -18.35
CA LEU A 132 -17.57 12.87 -19.14
C LEU A 132 -16.84 11.92 -20.09
N ASP A 133 -17.20 10.63 -20.09
CA ASP A 133 -16.44 9.61 -20.77
C ASP A 133 -16.79 9.54 -22.26
N ALA A 134 -16.06 10.32 -23.05
CA ALA A 134 -16.05 10.26 -24.51
C ALA A 134 -14.98 9.28 -25.05
N GLY A 135 -14.32 8.51 -24.19
CA GLY A 135 -13.17 7.65 -24.52
C GLY A 135 -12.98 6.51 -23.50
N PRO A 136 -11.74 6.07 -23.22
CA PRO A 136 -11.48 5.02 -22.22
C PRO A 136 -11.23 5.58 -20.81
N LEU A 137 -11.74 6.76 -20.45
CA LEU A 137 -11.36 7.44 -19.20
C LEU A 137 -11.79 6.64 -17.97
N THR A 138 -13.02 6.11 -17.96
CA THR A 138 -13.51 5.27 -16.86
C THR A 138 -12.64 4.02 -16.70
N LEU A 139 -12.26 3.39 -17.82
CA LEU A 139 -11.41 2.21 -17.81
C LEU A 139 -10.02 2.51 -17.26
N LEU A 140 -9.41 3.65 -17.63
CA LEU A 140 -8.11 4.07 -17.10
C LEU A 140 -8.14 4.26 -15.58
N TYR A 141 -9.22 4.82 -15.03
CA TYR A 141 -9.36 4.98 -13.58
C TYR A 141 -9.62 3.65 -12.88
N ILE A 142 -10.38 2.74 -13.48
CA ILE A 142 -10.53 1.36 -12.98
C ILE A 142 -9.16 0.66 -12.94
N CYS A 143 -8.39 0.73 -14.02
CA CYS A 143 -7.04 0.15 -14.09
C CYS A 143 -6.10 0.76 -13.04
N SER A 144 -6.20 2.07 -12.80
CA SER A 144 -5.42 2.76 -11.75
C SER A 144 -5.82 2.28 -10.35
N GLY A 145 -7.12 2.08 -10.10
CA GLY A 145 -7.64 1.50 -8.87
C GLY A 145 -7.17 0.06 -8.65
N LEU A 146 -7.20 -0.77 -9.68
CA LEU A 146 -6.66 -2.14 -9.65
C LEU A 146 -5.15 -2.15 -9.40
N GLY A 147 -4.40 -1.26 -10.06
CA GLY A 147 -2.96 -1.11 -9.81
C GLY A 147 -2.65 -0.77 -8.35
N ALA A 148 -3.42 0.14 -7.75
CA ALA A 148 -3.30 0.47 -6.33
C ALA A 148 -3.66 -0.71 -5.42
N LEU A 149 -4.67 -1.53 -5.77
CA LEU A 149 -4.97 -2.78 -5.05
C LEU A 149 -3.84 -3.81 -5.13
N VAL A 150 -3.22 -3.97 -6.29
CA VAL A 150 -2.06 -4.87 -6.44
C VAL A 150 -0.91 -4.42 -5.55
N ILE A 151 -0.62 -3.11 -5.52
CA ILE A 151 0.39 -2.53 -4.63
C ILE A 151 0.02 -2.76 -3.15
N ALA A 152 -1.24 -2.54 -2.78
CA ALA A 152 -1.74 -2.83 -1.42
C ALA A 152 -1.55 -4.32 -1.06
N GLY A 153 -1.84 -5.23 -1.99
CA GLY A 153 -1.60 -6.66 -1.84
C GLY A 153 -0.13 -6.99 -1.61
N ILE A 154 0.79 -6.37 -2.36
CA ILE A 154 2.23 -6.53 -2.16
C ILE A 154 2.65 -6.05 -0.76
N PHE A 155 2.19 -4.88 -0.33
CA PHE A 155 2.44 -4.39 1.03
C PHE A 155 1.82 -5.29 2.11
N GLY A 156 0.62 -5.83 1.87
CA GLY A 156 -0.07 -6.77 2.75
C GLY A 156 0.68 -8.09 2.91
N MET A 157 1.14 -8.70 1.80
CA MET A 157 1.98 -9.90 1.83
C MET A 157 3.29 -9.65 2.59
N SER A 158 3.91 -8.49 2.34
CA SER A 158 5.13 -8.05 3.01
C SER A 158 4.94 -7.90 4.54
N LEU A 159 3.79 -7.36 4.96
CA LEU A 159 3.39 -7.28 6.37
C LEU A 159 3.13 -8.65 6.99
N ASN A 160 2.42 -9.53 6.27
CA ASN A 160 2.08 -10.87 6.75
C ASN A 160 3.35 -11.71 6.97
N ALA A 161 4.30 -11.68 6.02
CA ALA A 161 5.59 -12.35 6.17
C ALA A 161 6.38 -11.85 7.39
N GLN A 162 6.27 -10.56 7.74
CA GLN A 162 6.87 -10.00 8.95
C GLN A 162 6.10 -10.37 10.23
N GLN A 163 4.79 -10.62 10.14
CA GLN A 163 4.01 -11.11 11.27
C GLN A 163 4.36 -12.55 11.62
N LEU A 164 4.44 -13.41 10.61
CA LEU A 164 4.81 -14.82 10.77
C LEU A 164 6.22 -14.99 11.35
N ARG A 165 7.20 -14.18 10.93
CA ARG A 165 8.55 -14.20 11.53
C ARG A 165 8.56 -13.87 13.00
N ASN A 166 8.00 -12.73 13.40
CA ASN A 166 8.03 -12.36 14.82
C ASN A 166 7.20 -13.33 15.68
N LEU A 167 6.26 -14.08 15.08
CA LEU A 167 5.57 -15.17 15.76
C LEU A 167 6.50 -16.38 15.92
N ALA A 168 7.20 -16.80 14.85
CA ALA A 168 8.18 -17.87 14.89
C ALA A 168 9.30 -17.59 15.91
N GLU A 169 9.89 -16.40 15.91
CA GLU A 169 10.92 -15.98 16.90
C GLU A 169 10.42 -16.04 18.35
N LYS A 170 9.12 -15.79 18.58
CA LYS A 170 8.52 -15.89 19.92
C LYS A 170 8.25 -17.33 20.35
N LEU A 171 7.97 -18.21 19.40
CA LEU A 171 7.66 -19.62 19.65
C LEU A 171 8.92 -20.49 19.75
N PHE A 172 9.99 -20.10 19.04
CA PHE A 172 11.29 -20.77 18.95
C PHE A 172 12.43 -19.77 19.23
N PRO A 173 12.63 -19.36 20.49
CA PRO A 173 13.68 -18.42 20.87
C PRO A 173 15.10 -18.99 20.74
#